data_AF-A0A967BS17-F1
#
_entry.id   AF-A0A967BS17-F1
#
_cell.length_a   1.000
_cell.length_b   1.000
_cell.length_c   1.000
_cell.angle_alpha   90.00
_cell.angle_beta   90.00
_cell.angle_gamma   90.00
#
_symmetry.space_group_name_H-M   'P 1'
#
loop_
_entity.id
_entity.type
_entity.pdbx_description
1 polymer ?
#
loop_
_entity_poly.entity_id
_entity_poly.type
_entity_poly.pdbx_seq_one_letter_code
_entity_poly.pdbx_strand_id
1 'polypeptide(L)'
;LLKKQGEVVAVTGDGVNDAPALKHADVGIAMGIKGTEATKEVADMVLKDDNFSTIVNTIEEGRRIYHNILAFIKYMLSANFDTIMAVGLLTIMGFPLPVLALQILWINIATDALPALALGQSPTPPGIMEEKPHPKQERIFKKFFGFILVAVVFQTFANLAIYFYGANIDATTGIDLSALSEPSHARTLVFTQIVMFELFFVFVCKEERSVSVKSLLSNKSLIGAVILSFILQLLMIYTPFMQNIFKTVPLSLTHWIVIIALASTSLLVPKTLRIFRKIFSH
;
A
#
# COMPACT_ATOMS: atom_id res chain seq x y z
N LEU A 1 -12.08 -5.79 -35.75
CA LEU A 1 -11.95 -7.25 -35.51
C LEU A 1 -11.19 -7.52 -34.22
N LEU A 2 -9.97 -6.98 -34.05
CA LEU A 2 -9.14 -7.14 -32.85
C LEU A 2 -9.87 -6.84 -31.52
N LYS A 3 -10.61 -5.72 -31.43
CA LYS A 3 -11.42 -5.41 -30.23
C LYS A 3 -12.47 -6.48 -29.90
N LYS A 4 -13.07 -7.12 -30.92
CA LYS A 4 -14.04 -8.23 -30.73
C LYS A 4 -13.35 -9.51 -30.24
N GLN A 5 -12.05 -9.66 -30.48
CA GLN A 5 -11.22 -10.75 -29.94
C GLN A 5 -10.72 -10.46 -28.51
N GLY A 6 -11.06 -9.30 -27.95
CA GLY A 6 -10.69 -8.92 -26.58
C GLY A 6 -9.41 -8.10 -26.45
N GLU A 7 -8.68 -7.89 -27.55
CA GLU A 7 -7.41 -7.15 -27.55
C GLU A 7 -7.57 -5.66 -27.18
N VAL A 8 -6.51 -5.08 -26.63
CA VAL A 8 -6.35 -3.62 -26.49
C VAL A 8 -5.67 -3.10 -27.77
N VAL A 9 -6.33 -2.21 -28.50
CA VAL A 9 -5.87 -1.76 -29.83
C VAL A 9 -5.44 -0.31 -29.79
N ALA A 10 -4.16 -0.05 -30.07
CA ALA A 10 -3.66 1.28 -30.39
C ALA A 10 -3.60 1.47 -31.91
N VAL A 11 -3.99 2.65 -32.41
CA VAL A 11 -3.94 3.01 -33.83
C VAL A 11 -3.15 4.29 -34.00
N THR A 12 -2.22 4.32 -34.95
CA THR A 12 -1.48 5.52 -35.35
C THR A 12 -2.01 6.06 -36.67
N GLY A 13 -2.14 7.38 -36.81
CA GLY A 13 -2.58 8.01 -38.06
C GLY A 13 -2.13 9.46 -38.19
N ASP A 14 -2.13 9.95 -39.43
CA ASP A 14 -1.74 11.32 -39.77
C ASP A 14 -2.71 11.98 -40.76
N GLY A 15 -3.48 11.21 -41.53
CA GLY A 15 -4.46 11.70 -42.49
C GLY A 15 -5.89 11.81 -41.96
N VAL A 16 -6.69 12.70 -42.54
CA VAL A 16 -8.13 12.86 -42.21
C VAL A 16 -8.89 11.53 -42.33
N ASN A 17 -8.46 10.65 -43.23
CA ASN A 17 -9.04 9.32 -43.43
C ASN A 17 -8.80 8.36 -42.24
N ASP A 18 -7.79 8.64 -41.40
CA ASP A 18 -7.45 7.83 -40.22
C ASP A 18 -8.27 8.26 -39.00
N ALA A 19 -8.89 9.45 -39.02
CA ALA A 19 -9.66 9.99 -37.90
C ALA A 19 -10.77 9.03 -37.39
N PRO A 20 -11.55 8.35 -38.26
CA PRO A 20 -12.51 7.34 -37.79
C PRO A 20 -11.84 6.16 -37.09
N ALA A 21 -10.67 5.71 -37.55
CA ALA A 21 -9.96 4.58 -36.97
C ALA A 21 -9.33 4.93 -35.61
N LEU A 22 -8.72 6.12 -35.51
CA LEU A 22 -8.20 6.70 -34.27
C LEU A 22 -9.30 6.77 -33.20
N LYS A 23 -10.48 7.28 -33.56
CA LYS A 23 -11.62 7.42 -32.64
C LYS A 23 -12.21 6.07 -32.18
N HIS A 24 -12.09 5.01 -32.96
CA HIS A 24 -12.60 3.67 -32.60
C HIS A 24 -11.56 2.80 -31.87
N ALA A 25 -10.30 3.20 -31.87
CA ALA A 25 -9.23 2.53 -31.15
C ALA A 25 -9.50 2.52 -29.63
N ASP A 26 -8.76 1.71 -28.88
CA ASP A 26 -8.70 1.89 -27.43
C ASP A 26 -7.74 3.04 -27.07
N VAL A 27 -6.73 3.29 -27.91
CA VAL A 27 -5.85 4.46 -27.84
C VAL A 27 -5.54 4.95 -29.25
N GLY A 28 -6.00 6.14 -29.63
CA GLY A 28 -5.63 6.82 -30.88
C GLY A 28 -4.36 7.66 -30.71
N ILE A 29 -3.40 7.51 -31.62
CA ILE A 29 -2.10 8.21 -31.61
C ILE A 29 -1.95 9.02 -32.91
N ALA A 30 -1.95 10.34 -32.83
CA ALA A 30 -1.73 11.21 -33.99
C ALA A 30 -0.28 11.70 -34.10
N MET A 31 0.17 11.92 -35.33
CA MET A 31 1.45 12.58 -35.62
C MET A 31 1.33 14.10 -35.37
N GLY A 32 2.28 14.69 -34.65
CA GLY A 32 2.25 16.10 -34.26
C GLY A 32 2.68 17.05 -35.38
N ILE A 33 3.65 16.65 -36.20
CA ILE A 33 4.21 17.48 -37.28
C ILE A 33 3.47 17.20 -38.59
N LYS A 34 3.43 15.94 -39.03
CA LYS A 34 2.80 15.53 -40.29
C LYS A 34 1.29 15.34 -40.18
N GLY A 35 0.77 15.15 -38.97
CA GLY A 35 -0.65 14.88 -38.77
C GLY A 35 -1.54 16.10 -39.03
N THR A 36 -2.67 15.84 -39.66
CA THR A 36 -3.73 16.83 -39.86
C THR A 36 -4.40 17.21 -38.53
N GLU A 37 -4.93 18.43 -38.43
CA GLU A 37 -5.67 18.87 -37.24
C GLU A 37 -6.85 17.93 -36.91
N ALA A 38 -7.54 17.41 -37.93
CA ALA A 38 -8.60 16.43 -37.76
C ALA A 38 -8.15 15.16 -37.01
N THR A 39 -6.92 14.68 -37.26
CA THR A 39 -6.37 13.53 -36.52
C THR A 39 -5.95 13.89 -35.09
N LYS A 40 -5.40 15.09 -34.87
CA LYS A 40 -4.96 15.54 -33.54
C LYS A 40 -6.15 15.79 -32.61
N GLU A 41 -7.27 16.29 -33.14
CA GLU A 41 -8.50 16.53 -32.35
C GLU A 41 -9.16 15.25 -31.86
N VAL A 42 -9.04 14.14 -32.60
CA VAL A 42 -9.71 12.87 -32.25
C VAL A 42 -8.81 11.86 -31.56
N ALA A 43 -7.50 12.11 -31.50
CA ALA A 43 -6.53 11.21 -30.88
C ALA A 43 -6.46 11.42 -29.35
N ASP A 44 -6.23 10.33 -28.62
CA ASP A 44 -5.99 10.36 -27.17
C ASP A 44 -4.56 10.83 -26.84
N MET A 45 -3.64 10.69 -27.80
CA MET A 45 -2.24 11.08 -27.68
C MET A 45 -1.71 11.67 -28.99
N VAL A 46 -0.84 12.69 -28.88
CA VAL A 46 -0.17 13.33 -30.03
C VAL A 46 1.35 13.24 -29.88
N LEU A 47 2.03 12.68 -30.87
CA LEU A 47 3.49 12.58 -30.92
C LEU A 47 4.10 13.89 -31.42
N LYS A 48 4.57 14.73 -30.51
CA LYS A 48 5.12 16.05 -30.87
C LYS A 48 6.31 15.99 -31.83
N ASP A 49 7.04 14.88 -31.86
CA ASP A 49 8.28 14.68 -32.61
C ASP A 49 8.13 13.73 -33.81
N ASP A 50 6.93 13.20 -34.07
CA ASP A 50 6.65 12.20 -35.10
C ASP A 50 7.53 10.93 -35.01
N ASN A 51 8.07 10.63 -33.82
CA ASN A 51 8.95 9.49 -33.62
C ASN A 51 8.20 8.28 -33.04
N PHE A 52 8.22 7.16 -33.76
CA PHE A 52 7.63 5.91 -33.28
C PHE A 52 8.31 5.38 -32.01
N SER A 53 9.57 5.73 -31.73
CA SER A 53 10.23 5.35 -30.47
C SER A 53 9.53 5.94 -29.24
N THR A 54 8.89 7.10 -29.37
CA THR A 54 8.09 7.73 -28.31
C THR A 54 6.90 6.86 -27.91
N ILE A 55 6.34 6.07 -28.84
CA ILE A 55 5.29 5.09 -28.53
C ILE A 55 5.85 3.97 -27.63
N VAL A 56 7.05 3.47 -27.92
CA VAL A 56 7.69 2.41 -27.10
C VAL A 56 7.93 2.91 -25.68
N ASN A 57 8.48 4.11 -25.53
CA ASN A 57 8.69 4.74 -24.22
C ASN A 57 7.38 4.97 -23.46
N THR A 58 6.32 5.35 -24.18
CA THR A 58 4.98 5.52 -23.62
C THR A 58 4.39 4.20 -23.14
N ILE A 59 4.59 3.11 -23.88
CA ILE A 59 4.14 1.77 -23.46
C ILE A 59 4.87 1.35 -22.18
N GLU A 60 6.19 1.57 -22.10
CA GLU A 60 6.98 1.30 -20.89
C GLU A 60 6.44 2.10 -19.69
N GLU A 61 6.19 3.39 -19.89
CA GLU A 61 5.64 4.28 -18.86
C GLU A 61 4.22 3.86 -18.43
N GLY A 62 3.36 3.47 -19.36
CA GLY A 62 2.02 2.96 -19.08
C GLY A 62 2.06 1.68 -18.24
N ARG A 63 2.98 0.77 -18.56
CA ARG A 63 3.21 -0.45 -17.75
C ARG A 63 3.71 -0.10 -16.35
N ARG A 64 4.64 0.86 -16.23
CA ARG A 64 5.14 1.34 -14.93
C ARG A 64 4.01 1.89 -14.06
N ILE A 65 3.18 2.77 -14.62
CA ILE A 65 2.04 3.37 -13.92
C ILE A 65 1.09 2.27 -13.45
N TYR A 66 0.75 1.31 -14.31
CA TYR A 66 -0.14 0.20 -13.96
C TYR A 66 0.44 -0.66 -12.83
N HIS A 67 1.72 -1.02 -12.90
CA HIS A 67 2.43 -1.75 -11.85
C HIS A 67 2.37 -1.01 -10.50
N ASN A 68 2.63 0.30 -10.52
CA ASN A 68 2.60 1.13 -9.31
C ASN A 68 1.18 1.27 -8.74
N ILE A 69 0.16 1.39 -9.59
CA ILE A 69 -1.26 1.40 -9.16
C ILE A 69 -1.62 0.09 -8.48
N LEU A 70 -1.17 -1.06 -9.01
CA LEU A 70 -1.41 -2.35 -8.36
C LEU A 70 -0.73 -2.45 -7.00
N ALA A 71 0.51 -1.95 -6.87
CA ALA A 71 1.20 -1.90 -5.58
C ALA A 71 0.49 -0.97 -4.58
N PHE A 72 0.02 0.19 -5.04
CA PHE A 72 -0.79 1.13 -4.26
C PHE A 72 -2.10 0.49 -3.78
N ILE A 73 -2.87 -0.13 -4.69
CA ILE A 73 -4.13 -0.80 -4.35
C ILE A 73 -3.87 -1.95 -3.38
N LYS A 74 -2.82 -2.75 -3.61
CA LYS A 74 -2.44 -3.84 -2.71
C LYS A 74 -2.16 -3.33 -1.30
N TYR A 75 -1.37 -2.25 -1.17
CA TYR A 75 -1.08 -1.64 0.12
C TYR A 75 -2.34 -1.10 0.78
N MET A 76 -3.06 -0.20 0.11
CA MET A 76 -4.27 0.44 0.66
C MET A 76 -5.32 -0.59 1.06
N LEU A 77 -5.55 -1.60 0.24
CA LEU A 77 -6.52 -2.64 0.57
C LEU A 77 -6.07 -3.48 1.76
N SER A 78 -4.79 -3.85 1.81
CA SER A 78 -4.25 -4.66 2.91
C SER A 78 -4.26 -3.86 4.21
N ALA A 79 -3.67 -2.67 4.25
CA ALA A 79 -3.59 -1.84 5.46
C ALA A 79 -4.97 -1.52 6.05
N ASN A 80 -5.92 -1.06 5.22
CA ASN A 80 -7.29 -0.80 5.68
C ASN A 80 -7.97 -2.06 6.22
N PHE A 81 -7.84 -3.19 5.53
CA PHE A 81 -8.46 -4.44 5.96
C PHE A 81 -7.80 -5.00 7.22
N ASP A 82 -6.47 -4.91 7.31
CA ASP A 82 -5.67 -5.34 8.46
C ASP A 82 -6.03 -4.53 9.69
N THR A 83 -6.13 -3.21 9.59
CA THR A 83 -6.52 -2.34 10.70
C THR A 83 -7.95 -2.61 11.16
N ILE A 84 -8.92 -2.73 10.23
CA ILE A 84 -10.32 -3.04 10.59
C ILE A 84 -10.42 -4.43 11.25
N MET A 85 -9.78 -5.44 10.68
CA MET A 85 -9.84 -6.81 11.22
C MET A 85 -9.10 -6.93 12.54
N ALA A 86 -7.90 -6.38 12.68
CA ALA A 86 -7.13 -6.49 13.91
C ALA A 86 -7.85 -5.78 15.07
N VAL A 87 -8.34 -4.55 14.86
CA VAL A 87 -9.13 -3.81 15.86
C VAL A 87 -10.46 -4.49 16.14
N GLY A 88 -11.15 -4.97 15.09
CA GLY A 88 -12.43 -5.67 15.20
C GLY A 88 -12.33 -6.98 15.98
N LEU A 89 -11.32 -7.80 15.69
CA LEU A 89 -11.08 -9.08 16.37
C LEU A 89 -10.78 -8.88 17.85
N LEU A 90 -9.93 -7.92 18.21
CA LEU A 90 -9.69 -7.54 19.61
C LEU A 90 -10.98 -7.11 20.31
N THR A 91 -11.81 -6.31 19.65
CA THR A 91 -13.09 -5.84 20.22
C THR A 91 -14.07 -7.01 20.41
N ILE A 92 -14.18 -7.93 19.44
CA ILE A 92 -15.05 -9.12 19.52
C ILE A 92 -14.60 -10.08 20.63
N MET A 93 -13.29 -10.19 20.88
CA MET A 93 -12.74 -10.98 21.99
C MET A 93 -13.03 -10.36 23.37
N GLY A 94 -13.70 -9.20 23.43
CA GLY A 94 -14.09 -8.55 24.68
C GLY A 94 -13.03 -7.60 25.24
N PHE A 95 -11.98 -7.30 24.47
CA PHE A 95 -11.00 -6.30 24.90
C PHE A 95 -11.59 -4.88 24.83
N PRO A 96 -11.20 -3.98 25.74
CA PRO A 96 -11.50 -2.55 25.66
C PRO A 96 -11.08 -1.99 24.31
N LEU A 97 -11.82 -0.99 23.83
CA LEU A 97 -11.62 -0.40 22.50
C LEU A 97 -10.12 -0.06 22.28
N PRO A 98 -9.42 -0.85 21.43
CA PRO A 98 -7.96 -0.83 21.40
C PRO A 98 -7.42 0.39 20.64
N VAL A 99 -8.25 1.01 19.79
CA VAL A 99 -7.96 2.22 19.01
C VAL A 99 -9.24 3.03 18.88
N LEU A 100 -9.15 4.36 18.99
CA LEU A 100 -10.31 5.26 18.80
C LEU A 100 -10.58 5.54 17.31
N ALA A 101 -11.84 5.88 16.97
CA ALA A 101 -12.20 6.25 15.60
C ALA A 101 -11.34 7.39 15.03
N LEU A 102 -11.01 8.39 15.86
CA LEU A 102 -10.14 9.51 15.45
C LEU A 102 -8.69 9.07 15.19
N GLN A 103 -8.20 8.07 15.93
CA GLN A 103 -6.88 7.48 15.70
C GLN A 103 -6.85 6.66 14.40
N ILE A 104 -7.94 5.96 14.07
CA ILE A 104 -8.09 5.27 12.77
C ILE A 104 -8.11 6.29 11.61
N LEU A 105 -8.79 7.42 11.79
CA LEU A 105 -8.78 8.50 10.79
C LEU A 105 -7.35 9.04 10.56
N TRP A 106 -6.58 9.20 11.63
CA TRP A 106 -5.18 9.60 11.55
C TRP A 106 -4.33 8.57 10.79
N ILE A 107 -4.53 7.28 11.07
CA ILE A 107 -3.84 6.20 10.35
C ILE A 107 -4.06 6.33 8.84
N ASN A 108 -5.33 6.35 8.43
CA ASN A 108 -5.69 6.31 7.01
C ASN A 108 -5.27 7.57 6.23
N ILE A 109 -5.28 8.74 6.88
CA ILE A 109 -5.01 10.02 6.21
C ILE A 109 -3.56 10.45 6.38
N ALA A 110 -3.04 10.47 7.60
CA ALA A 110 -1.76 11.09 7.89
C ALA A 110 -0.59 10.13 7.68
N THR A 111 -0.72 8.87 8.11
CA THR A 111 0.41 7.93 8.08
C THR A 111 0.41 7.04 6.85
N ASP A 112 -0.75 6.58 6.37
CA ASP A 112 -0.86 5.66 5.23
C ASP A 112 -0.89 6.35 3.86
N ALA A 113 -1.49 7.53 3.77
CA ALA A 113 -1.64 8.21 2.48
C ALA A 113 -0.28 8.54 1.85
N LEU A 114 0.70 8.97 2.66
CA LEU A 114 2.01 9.37 2.15
C LEU A 114 2.78 8.19 1.55
N PRO A 115 2.98 7.05 2.25
CA PRO A 115 3.65 5.88 1.68
C PRO A 115 2.88 5.30 0.49
N ALA A 116 1.55 5.33 0.51
CA ALA A 116 0.73 4.88 -0.61
C ALA A 116 0.97 5.74 -1.87
N LEU A 117 0.95 7.07 -1.74
CA LEU A 117 1.28 7.98 -2.84
C LEU A 117 2.70 7.76 -3.37
N ALA A 118 3.66 7.52 -2.47
CA ALA A 118 5.04 7.25 -2.85
C ALA A 118 5.21 5.91 -3.58
N LEU A 119 4.39 4.89 -3.29
CA LEU A 119 4.32 3.66 -4.08
C LEU A 119 3.88 3.94 -5.52
N GLY A 120 2.91 4.84 -5.71
CA GLY A 120 2.42 5.28 -7.02
C GLY A 120 3.51 5.88 -7.94
N GLN A 121 4.57 6.44 -7.34
CA GLN A 121 5.68 7.09 -8.04
C GLN A 121 6.96 6.25 -8.05
N SER A 122 6.84 4.95 -7.80
CA SER A 122 8.01 4.07 -7.76
C SER A 122 8.73 4.00 -9.12
N PRO A 123 10.07 3.86 -9.12
CA PRO A 123 10.84 3.65 -10.34
C PRO A 123 10.42 2.39 -11.11
N THR A 124 10.66 2.38 -12.43
CA THR A 124 10.34 1.26 -13.32
C THR A 124 11.05 -0.03 -12.87
N PRO A 125 10.33 -1.13 -12.65
CA PRO A 125 10.92 -2.45 -12.42
C PRO A 125 11.78 -2.90 -13.62
N PRO A 126 12.96 -3.51 -13.40
CA PRO A 126 13.75 -4.10 -14.48
C PRO A 126 12.96 -5.17 -15.22
N GLY A 127 13.02 -5.17 -16.55
CA GLY A 127 12.38 -6.20 -17.39
C GLY A 127 10.87 -6.00 -17.61
N ILE A 128 10.29 -4.84 -17.27
CA ILE A 128 8.84 -4.60 -17.44
C ILE A 128 8.36 -4.74 -18.89
N MET A 129 9.25 -4.52 -19.87
CA MET A 129 8.96 -4.66 -21.30
C MET A 129 9.03 -6.12 -21.79
N GLU A 130 9.67 -7.01 -21.03
CA GLU A 130 9.76 -8.45 -21.33
C GLU A 130 8.50 -9.21 -20.86
N GLU A 131 7.75 -8.63 -19.94
CA GLU A 131 6.50 -9.21 -19.45
C GLU A 131 5.40 -9.16 -20.52
N LYS A 132 4.52 -10.17 -20.51
CA LYS A 132 3.34 -10.17 -21.40
C LYS A 132 2.37 -9.06 -20.99
N PRO A 133 1.61 -8.46 -21.93
CA PRO A 133 0.58 -7.49 -21.61
C PRO A 133 -0.40 -8.03 -20.55
N HIS A 134 -0.79 -7.17 -19.61
CA HIS A 134 -1.74 -7.54 -18.57
C HIS A 134 -3.13 -7.82 -19.17
N PRO A 135 -3.83 -8.86 -18.68
CA PRO A 135 -5.18 -9.17 -19.14
C PRO A 135 -6.19 -8.10 -18.68
N LYS A 136 -7.19 -7.80 -19.50
CA LYS A 136 -8.23 -6.78 -19.20
C LYS A 136 -9.03 -7.03 -17.91
N GLN A 137 -9.14 -8.28 -17.44
CA GLN A 137 -10.06 -8.70 -16.38
C GLN A 137 -9.32 -9.44 -15.25
N GLU A 138 -8.27 -8.84 -14.70
CA GLU A 138 -7.59 -9.43 -13.55
C GLU A 138 -8.39 -9.20 -12.26
N ARG A 139 -8.72 -10.28 -11.53
CA ARG A 139 -9.41 -10.19 -10.23
C ARG A 139 -8.40 -9.86 -9.13
N ILE A 140 -8.03 -8.58 -9.05
CA ILE A 140 -7.00 -8.04 -8.13
C ILE A 140 -7.21 -8.52 -6.68
N PHE A 141 -8.45 -8.45 -6.17
CA PHE A 141 -8.79 -8.93 -4.82
C PHE A 141 -8.43 -10.41 -4.59
N LYS A 142 -8.71 -11.30 -5.55
CA LYS A 142 -8.38 -12.73 -5.41
C LYS A 142 -6.88 -12.97 -5.38
N LYS A 143 -6.11 -12.17 -6.12
CA LYS A 143 -4.65 -12.25 -6.17
C LYS A 143 -4.01 -11.93 -4.81
N PHE A 144 -4.57 -10.94 -4.12
CA PHE A 144 -4.02 -10.43 -2.86
C PHE A 144 -4.66 -11.02 -1.60
N PHE A 145 -5.80 -11.70 -1.70
CA PHE A 145 -6.53 -12.22 -0.53
C PHE A 145 -5.68 -13.04 0.44
N GLY A 146 -4.88 -13.98 -0.07
CA GLY A 146 -4.00 -14.78 0.79
C GLY A 146 -2.87 -13.97 1.44
N PHE A 147 -2.40 -12.92 0.78
CA PHE A 147 -1.41 -11.99 1.35
C PHE A 147 -2.00 -11.16 2.48
N ILE A 148 -3.21 -10.62 2.26
CA ILE A 148 -3.97 -9.87 3.27
C ILE A 148 -4.22 -10.74 4.49
N LEU A 149 -4.74 -11.96 4.32
CA LEU A 149 -5.05 -12.84 5.45
C LEU A 149 -3.84 -13.14 6.34
N VAL A 150 -2.67 -13.38 5.74
CA VAL A 150 -1.43 -13.57 6.50
C VAL A 150 -1.03 -12.29 7.23
N ALA A 151 -1.14 -11.13 6.58
CA ALA A 151 -0.84 -9.84 7.21
C ALA A 151 -1.76 -9.56 8.42
N VAL A 152 -3.08 -9.78 8.31
CA VAL A 152 -4.05 -9.69 9.41
C VAL A 152 -3.59 -10.52 10.62
N VAL A 153 -3.15 -11.76 10.40
CA VAL A 153 -2.72 -12.65 11.50
C VAL A 153 -1.49 -12.10 12.21
N PHE A 154 -0.48 -11.66 11.45
CA PHE A 154 0.73 -11.05 12.03
C PHE A 154 0.41 -9.77 12.80
N GLN A 155 -0.38 -8.87 12.22
CA GLN A 155 -0.76 -7.61 12.85
C GLN A 155 -1.61 -7.84 14.09
N THR A 156 -2.58 -8.75 14.06
CA THR A 156 -3.43 -9.08 15.22
C THR A 156 -2.59 -9.65 16.35
N PHE A 157 -1.66 -10.56 16.06
CA PHE A 157 -0.77 -11.13 17.06
C PHE A 157 0.17 -10.07 17.67
N ALA A 158 0.76 -9.21 16.84
CA ALA A 158 1.60 -8.11 17.30
C ALA A 158 0.81 -7.12 18.18
N ASN A 159 -0.43 -6.79 17.79
CA ASN A 159 -1.32 -5.92 18.55
C ASN A 159 -1.74 -6.54 19.89
N LEU A 160 -2.00 -7.85 19.91
CA LEU A 160 -2.32 -8.56 21.14
C LEU A 160 -1.11 -8.60 22.10
N ALA A 161 0.07 -8.89 21.57
CA ALA A 161 1.31 -8.93 22.34
C ALA A 161 1.64 -7.55 22.95
N ILE A 162 1.56 -6.47 22.16
CA ILE A 162 1.81 -5.12 22.67
C ILE A 162 0.69 -4.66 23.63
N TYR A 163 -0.55 -5.09 23.40
CA TYR A 163 -1.66 -4.77 24.30
C TYR A 163 -1.41 -5.39 25.68
N PHE A 164 -1.08 -6.68 25.77
CA PHE A 164 -0.76 -7.33 27.04
C PHE A 164 0.49 -6.74 27.70
N TYR A 165 1.52 -6.41 26.92
CA TYR A 165 2.71 -5.72 27.42
C TYR A 165 2.37 -4.32 27.96
N GLY A 166 1.46 -3.60 27.32
CA GLY A 166 0.99 -2.30 27.77
C GLY A 166 0.04 -2.36 28.95
N ALA A 167 -0.65 -3.49 29.11
CA ALA A 167 -1.65 -3.73 30.13
C ALA A 167 -1.08 -4.35 31.42
N ASN A 168 0.21 -4.75 31.47
CA ASN A 168 0.91 -5.41 32.60
C ASN A 168 0.07 -5.46 33.89
N ILE A 169 -0.73 -6.51 34.10
CA ILE A 169 -0.33 -7.71 34.85
C ILE A 169 0.51 -7.32 36.07
N ASP A 170 -0.17 -6.96 37.16
CA ASP A 170 0.31 -7.27 38.50
C ASP A 170 0.31 -8.80 38.63
N ALA A 171 1.48 -9.39 38.87
CA ALA A 171 1.70 -10.84 38.81
C ALA A 171 0.99 -11.66 39.93
N THR A 172 0.06 -11.06 40.67
CA THR A 172 -0.51 -11.64 41.90
C THR A 172 -2.01 -11.95 41.86
N THR A 173 -2.80 -11.40 40.93
CA THR A 173 -4.29 -11.47 41.06
C THR A 173 -5.07 -11.96 39.85
N GLY A 174 -4.51 -12.04 38.65
CA GLY A 174 -5.27 -12.49 37.47
C GLY A 174 -6.37 -11.49 37.10
N ILE A 175 -6.12 -10.70 36.05
CA ILE A 175 -7.03 -9.71 35.47
C ILE A 175 -7.43 -8.61 36.47
N ASP A 176 -6.64 -7.54 36.49
CA ASP A 176 -7.02 -6.31 37.17
C ASP A 176 -7.93 -5.47 36.26
N LEU A 177 -9.24 -5.49 36.51
CA LEU A 177 -10.22 -4.67 35.80
C LEU A 177 -10.07 -3.17 36.08
N SER A 178 -9.19 -2.76 37.01
CA SER A 178 -8.91 -1.34 37.26
C SER A 178 -7.96 -0.71 36.21
N ALA A 179 -7.17 -1.50 35.49
CA ALA A 179 -6.38 -1.04 34.33
C ALA A 179 -7.28 -0.63 33.13
N LEU A 180 -8.58 -0.92 33.20
CA LEU A 180 -9.60 -0.42 32.28
C LEU A 180 -9.92 1.08 32.49
N SER A 181 -9.47 1.68 33.59
CA SER A 181 -9.82 3.06 33.97
C SER A 181 -8.89 4.13 33.38
N GLU A 182 -7.67 3.75 32.96
CA GLU A 182 -6.77 4.56 32.13
C GLU A 182 -6.47 3.82 30.80
N PRO A 183 -7.45 3.69 29.88
CA PRO A 183 -7.23 3.05 28.58
C PRO A 183 -6.15 3.73 27.72
N SER A 184 -5.61 4.86 28.16
CA SER A 184 -4.76 5.76 27.42
C SER A 184 -3.41 5.13 27.03
N HIS A 185 -2.77 4.34 27.92
CA HIS A 185 -1.43 3.79 27.67
C HIS A 185 -1.43 2.59 26.71
N ALA A 186 -2.14 1.51 27.04
CA ALA A 186 -2.23 0.33 26.18
C ALA A 186 -2.81 0.66 24.79
N ARG A 187 -3.78 1.57 24.73
CA ARG A 187 -4.31 2.10 23.46
C ARG A 187 -3.25 2.84 22.66
N THR A 188 -2.46 3.70 23.28
CA THR A 188 -1.40 4.43 22.57
C THR A 188 -0.33 3.47 22.04
N LEU A 189 -0.03 2.41 22.78
CA LEU A 189 0.87 1.35 22.34
C LEU A 189 0.32 0.59 21.13
N VAL A 190 -0.93 0.12 21.18
CA VAL A 190 -1.57 -0.57 20.03
C VAL A 190 -1.70 0.35 18.82
N PHE A 191 -2.14 1.60 19.03
CA PHE A 191 -2.23 2.60 17.98
C PHE A 191 -0.87 2.83 17.30
N THR A 192 0.20 3.05 18.08
CA THR A 192 1.54 3.25 17.54
C THR A 192 2.08 1.97 16.90
N GLN A 193 1.75 0.80 17.44
CA GLN A 193 2.11 -0.49 16.87
C GLN A 193 1.50 -0.69 15.48
N ILE A 194 0.24 -0.34 15.26
CA ILE A 194 -0.43 -0.42 13.95
C ILE A 194 0.29 0.47 12.94
N VAL A 195 0.50 1.74 13.28
CA VAL A 195 1.22 2.69 12.41
C VAL A 195 2.59 2.15 12.05
N MET A 196 3.36 1.69 13.05
CA MET A 196 4.70 1.16 12.79
C MET A 196 4.66 -0.10 11.93
N PHE A 197 3.70 -1.00 12.16
CA PHE A 197 3.53 -2.20 11.36
C PHE A 197 3.30 -1.85 9.88
N GLU A 198 2.40 -0.90 9.59
CA GLU A 198 2.09 -0.41 8.24
C GLU A 198 3.30 0.25 7.56
N LEU A 199 4.08 1.04 8.31
CA LEU A 199 5.31 1.65 7.81
C LEU A 199 6.37 0.63 7.40
N PHE A 200 6.47 -0.52 8.07
CA PHE A 200 7.32 -1.63 7.60
C PHE A 200 6.66 -2.41 6.47
N PHE A 201 5.33 -2.56 6.51
CA PHE A 201 4.57 -3.37 5.59
C PHE A 201 4.49 -2.77 4.18
N VAL A 202 4.53 -1.44 4.03
CA VAL A 202 4.53 -0.78 2.71
C VAL A 202 5.67 -1.26 1.80
N PHE A 203 6.84 -1.52 2.39
CA PHE A 203 8.02 -2.03 1.70
C PHE A 203 7.81 -3.44 1.12
N VAL A 204 6.97 -4.22 1.80
CA VAL A 204 6.61 -5.59 1.43
C VAL A 204 5.56 -5.60 0.31
N CYS A 205 4.66 -4.62 0.31
CA CYS A 205 3.62 -4.51 -0.70
C CYS A 205 4.19 -4.29 -2.10
N LYS A 206 5.33 -3.59 -2.21
CA LYS A 206 6.03 -3.32 -3.47
C LYS A 206 6.58 -4.57 -4.17
N GLU A 207 7.04 -5.59 -3.44
CA GLU A 207 7.84 -6.67 -4.03
C GLU A 207 7.11 -8.02 -4.06
N GLU A 208 6.86 -8.56 -5.26
CA GLU A 208 6.26 -9.89 -5.41
C GLU A 208 7.26 -11.05 -5.23
N ARG A 209 8.55 -10.85 -5.60
CA ARG A 209 9.52 -11.95 -5.80
C ARG A 209 10.65 -12.10 -4.79
N SER A 210 11.09 -11.08 -4.06
CA SER A 210 11.94 -11.24 -2.87
C SER A 210 12.30 -9.89 -2.23
N VAL A 211 11.91 -9.68 -0.97
CA VAL A 211 12.35 -8.52 -0.16
C VAL A 211 13.86 -8.54 -0.01
N SER A 212 14.57 -7.71 -0.79
CA SER A 212 16.02 -7.51 -0.64
C SER A 212 16.29 -6.14 -0.05
N VAL A 213 17.16 -6.04 0.95
CA VAL A 213 17.53 -4.78 1.62
C VAL A 213 17.98 -3.71 0.60
N LYS A 214 18.66 -4.12 -0.48
CA LYS A 214 19.07 -3.21 -1.56
C LYS A 214 17.88 -2.66 -2.36
N SER A 215 16.85 -3.47 -2.55
CA SER A 215 15.64 -3.08 -3.28
C SER A 215 14.71 -2.20 -2.43
N LEU A 216 14.69 -2.43 -1.11
CA LEU A 216 14.02 -1.57 -0.13
C LEU A 216 14.60 -0.14 -0.13
N LEU A 217 15.93 -0.02 -0.14
CA LEU A 217 16.62 1.26 -0.10
C LEU A 217 16.68 2.00 -1.45
N SER A 218 16.21 1.37 -2.53
CA SER A 218 16.27 1.96 -3.87
C SER A 218 15.25 3.08 -4.08
N ASN A 219 14.05 2.98 -3.47
CA ASN A 219 13.00 3.98 -3.65
C ASN A 219 13.11 5.10 -2.60
N LYS A 220 13.86 6.15 -2.94
CA LYS A 220 14.05 7.34 -2.09
C LYS A 220 12.74 8.06 -1.74
N SER A 221 11.78 8.09 -2.67
CA SER A 221 10.48 8.71 -2.43
C SER A 221 9.70 7.96 -1.35
N LEU A 222 9.67 6.63 -1.42
CA LEU A 222 9.01 5.78 -0.42
C LEU A 222 9.66 5.92 0.96
N ILE A 223 11.00 5.94 1.03
CA ILE A 223 11.72 6.14 2.29
C ILE A 223 11.40 7.51 2.88
N GLY A 224 11.40 8.56 2.06
CA GLY A 224 11.03 9.91 2.49
C GLY A 224 9.61 9.97 3.06
N ALA A 225 8.65 9.32 2.41
CA ALA A 225 7.28 9.23 2.88
C ALA A 225 7.16 8.46 4.21
N VAL A 226 7.85 7.33 4.37
CA VAL A 226 7.86 6.56 5.62
C VAL A 226 8.48 7.35 6.76
N ILE A 227 9.60 8.04 6.52
CA ILE A 227 10.25 8.91 7.52
C ILE A 227 9.32 10.05 7.91
N LEU A 228 8.65 10.68 6.94
CA LEU A 228 7.70 11.75 7.21
C LEU A 228 6.51 11.25 8.04
N SER A 229 5.91 10.11 7.68
CA SER A 229 4.84 9.48 8.46
C SER A 229 5.28 9.12 9.88
N PHE A 230 6.51 8.64 10.05
CA PHE A 230 7.09 8.38 11.37
C PHE A 230 7.25 9.66 12.21
N ILE A 231 7.73 10.75 11.60
CA ILE A 231 7.82 12.06 12.27
C ILE A 231 6.43 12.56 12.65
N LEU A 232 5.43 12.44 11.77
CA LEU A 232 4.05 12.80 12.07
C LEU A 232 3.51 12.00 13.26
N GLN A 233 3.82 10.70 13.33
CA GLN A 233 3.46 9.87 14.49
C GLN A 233 4.14 10.35 15.78
N LEU A 234 5.43 10.70 15.74
CA LEU A 234 6.14 11.27 16.89
C LEU A 234 5.51 12.59 17.34
N LEU A 235 5.22 13.50 16.42
CA LEU A 235 4.56 14.77 16.71
C LEU A 235 3.19 14.55 17.36
N MET A 236 2.44 13.56 16.88
CA MET A 236 1.13 13.22 17.43
C MET A 236 1.21 12.75 18.89
N ILE A 237 2.15 11.86 19.21
CA ILE A 237 2.24 11.27 20.56
C ILE A 237 3.00 12.13 21.58
N TYR A 238 3.82 13.10 21.16
CA TYR A 238 4.62 13.93 22.07
C TYR A 238 4.15 15.39 22.15
N THR A 239 3.24 15.84 21.29
CA THR A 239 2.70 17.21 21.36
C THR A 239 1.49 17.25 22.29
N PRO A 240 1.48 18.06 23.38
CA PRO A 240 0.38 18.09 24.35
C PRO A 240 -1.01 18.40 23.74
N PHE A 241 -1.06 19.28 22.74
CA PHE A 241 -2.30 19.60 22.03
C PHE A 241 -2.88 18.36 21.31
N MET A 242 -2.02 17.58 20.65
CA MET A 242 -2.43 16.36 19.94
C MET A 242 -2.80 15.25 20.92
N GLN A 243 -2.05 15.09 22.01
CA GLN A 243 -2.37 14.12 23.07
C GLN A 243 -3.79 14.32 23.63
N ASN A 244 -4.22 15.56 23.85
CA ASN A 244 -5.56 15.83 24.39
C ASN A 244 -6.67 15.47 23.39
N ILE A 245 -6.46 15.73 22.10
CA ILE A 245 -7.42 15.45 21.03
C ILE A 245 -7.53 13.94 20.78
N PHE A 246 -6.38 13.28 20.62
CA PHE A 246 -6.33 11.87 20.23
C PHE A 246 -6.26 10.91 21.43
N LYS A 247 -6.27 11.43 22.66
CA LYS A 247 -6.21 10.68 23.91
C LYS A 247 -5.01 9.71 23.94
N THR A 248 -3.83 10.25 23.63
CA THR A 248 -2.56 9.52 23.65
C THR A 248 -1.66 9.94 24.80
N VAL A 249 -0.73 9.06 25.15
CA VAL A 249 0.28 9.29 26.20
C VAL A 249 1.69 9.14 25.64
N PRO A 250 2.69 9.86 26.19
CA PRO A 250 4.05 9.74 25.71
C PRO A 250 4.62 8.34 25.96
N LEU A 251 5.35 7.81 24.99
CA LEU A 251 5.98 6.50 25.08
C LEU A 251 7.46 6.61 25.48
N SER A 252 7.94 5.66 26.27
CA SER A 252 9.35 5.54 26.63
C SER A 252 10.15 4.86 25.52
N LEU A 253 11.49 4.93 25.61
CA LEU A 253 12.38 4.24 24.68
C LEU A 253 12.21 2.71 24.71
N THR A 254 11.90 2.12 25.86
CA THR A 254 11.67 0.67 25.98
C THR A 254 10.43 0.24 25.18
N HIS A 255 9.36 1.03 25.25
CA HIS A 255 8.15 0.79 24.46
C HIS A 255 8.46 0.82 22.96
N TRP A 256 9.26 1.79 22.50
CA TRP A 256 9.67 1.88 21.10
C TRP A 256 10.46 0.67 20.62
N ILE A 257 11.37 0.13 21.43
CA ILE A 257 12.12 -1.08 21.08
C ILE A 257 11.19 -2.27 20.85
N VAL A 258 10.22 -2.47 21.76
CA VAL A 258 9.23 -3.55 21.64
C VAL A 258 8.34 -3.35 20.41
N ILE A 259 7.88 -2.11 20.19
CA ILE A 259 7.06 -1.76 19.01
C ILE A 259 7.80 -2.07 17.72
N ILE A 260 9.05 -1.61 17.58
CA ILE A 260 9.84 -1.84 16.38
C ILE A 260 10.08 -3.35 16.17
N ALA A 261 10.39 -4.08 17.24
CA ALA A 261 10.59 -5.53 17.16
C ALA A 261 9.32 -6.25 16.64
N LEU A 262 8.16 -5.94 17.20
CA LEU A 262 6.88 -6.54 16.78
C LEU A 262 6.45 -6.05 15.39
N ALA A 263 6.64 -4.77 15.07
CA ALA A 263 6.26 -4.19 13.78
C ALA A 263 7.10 -4.77 12.63
N SER A 264 8.39 -5.04 12.87
CA SER A 264 9.29 -5.65 11.89
C SER A 264 8.84 -7.06 11.41
N THR A 265 7.94 -7.71 12.15
CA THR A 265 7.39 -9.02 11.74
C THR A 265 6.59 -8.95 10.44
N SER A 266 6.09 -7.77 10.05
CA SER A 266 5.40 -7.58 8.76
C SER A 266 6.29 -7.93 7.56
N LEU A 267 7.61 -7.81 7.70
CA LEU A 267 8.59 -8.19 6.67
C LEU A 267 8.58 -9.69 6.36
N LEU A 268 8.03 -10.53 7.25
CA LEU A 268 7.96 -11.98 7.11
C LEU A 268 6.74 -12.46 6.30
N VAL A 269 5.76 -11.58 6.05
CA VAL A 269 4.50 -11.92 5.37
C VAL A 269 4.69 -12.57 3.98
N PRO A 270 5.61 -12.12 3.10
CA PRO A 270 5.79 -12.77 1.79
C PRO A 270 6.40 -14.16 1.91
N LYS A 271 7.33 -14.33 2.86
CA LYS A 271 8.04 -15.59 3.05
C LYS A 271 7.08 -16.67 3.57
N THR A 272 6.25 -16.32 4.53
CA THR A 272 5.22 -17.20 5.10
C THR A 272 4.16 -17.58 4.08
N LEU A 273 3.66 -16.62 3.29
CA LEU A 273 2.73 -16.90 2.21
C LEU A 273 3.30 -17.87 1.17
N ARG A 274 4.59 -17.74 0.81
CA ARG A 274 5.25 -18.68 -0.13
C ARG A 274 5.36 -20.09 0.43
N ILE A 275 5.72 -20.21 1.70
CA ILE A 275 5.80 -21.51 2.37
C ILE A 275 4.41 -22.16 2.40
N PHE A 276 3.38 -21.41 2.78
CA PHE A 276 2.00 -21.89 2.80
C PHE A 276 1.54 -22.35 1.41
N ARG A 277 1.77 -21.55 0.36
CA ARG A 277 1.43 -21.93 -1.01
C ARG A 277 2.15 -23.20 -1.46
N LYS A 278 3.43 -23.41 -1.10
CA LYS A 278 4.18 -24.63 -1.45
C LYS A 278 3.65 -25.88 -0.75
N ILE A 279 3.22 -25.75 0.52
CA ILE A 279 2.73 -26.89 1.31
C ILE A 279 1.34 -27.33 0.83
N PHE A 280 0.47 -26.38 0.50
CA PHE A 280 -0.92 -26.65 0.10
C PHE A 280 -1.13 -26.77 -1.42
N SER A 281 -0.07 -26.69 -2.23
CA SER A 281 -0.11 -26.94 -3.68
C SER A 281 0.26 -28.39 -4.05
N HIS A 282 0.42 -29.27 -3.06
CA HIS A 282 0.54 -30.72 -3.21
C HIS A 282 -0.72 -31.38 -2.65
#